data_AF-A0A0B8P507-F1
#
_entry.id   AF-A0A0B8P507-F1
#
_cell.length_a   1.000
_cell.length_b   1.000
_cell.length_c   1.000
_cell.angle_alpha   90.00
_cell.angle_beta   90.00
_cell.angle_gamma   90.00
#
_symmetry.space_group_name_H-M   'P 1'
#
loop_
_entity.id
_entity.type
_entity.pdbx_description
1 polymer ?
#
loop_
_entity_poly.entity_id
_entity_poly.type
_entity_poly.pdbx_seq_one_letter_code
_entity_poly.pdbx_strand_id
1 'polypeptide(L)' 'MKLYAADTRIINQIVKKNSCDVMVSDLPYGVQHGSKNAKDTKMARSPLELLEEALPAWKQVLKPKGAIVTFV' A
#
# COMPACT_ATOMS: atom_id res chain seq x y z
N MET A 1 -16.71 9.89 -4.87
CA MET A 1 -15.38 9.49 -4.37
C MET A 1 -15.57 8.46 -3.26
N LYS A 2 -14.84 7.34 -3.27
CA LYS A 2 -14.92 6.31 -2.22
C LYS A 2 -13.59 6.25 -1.49
N LEU A 3 -13.63 6.19 -0.16
CA LEU A 3 -12.48 6.00 0.71
C LEU A 3 -12.70 4.72 1.52
N TYR A 4 -11.70 3.87 1.60
CA TYR A 4 -11.75 2.63 2.35
C TYR A 4 -10.69 2.67 3.45
N ALA A 5 -11.12 2.57 4.71
CA ALA A 5 -10.24 2.34 5.84
C ALA A 5 -9.89 0.85 5.89
N ALA A 6 -8.91 0.44 5.09
CA ALA A 6 -8.54 -0.96 4.93
C ALA A 6 -7.04 -1.11 4.71
N ASP A 7 -6.56 -2.33 4.94
CA ASP A 7 -5.19 -2.71 4.61
C ASP A 7 -5.02 -2.84 3.09
N THR A 8 -4.04 -2.15 2.53
CA THR A 8 -3.78 -2.18 1.08
C THR A 8 -3.44 -3.59 0.56
N ARG A 9 -2.93 -4.47 1.43
CA ARG A 9 -2.58 -5.86 1.11
C ARG A 9 -3.80 -6.72 0.75
N ILE A 10 -5.02 -6.25 1.05
CA ILE A 10 -6.28 -6.93 0.73
C ILE A 10 -7.15 -6.16 -0.28
N ILE A 11 -6.56 -5.24 -1.06
CA ILE A 11 -7.31 -4.40 -2.01
C ILE A 11 -8.17 -5.19 -3.01
N ASN A 12 -7.77 -6.41 -3.36
CA ASN A 12 -8.50 -7.30 -4.26
C ASN A 12 -9.84 -7.81 -3.70
N GLN A 13 -10.07 -7.68 -2.40
CA GLN A 13 -11.36 -7.98 -1.76
C GLN A 13 -12.33 -6.79 -1.82
N ILE A 14 -11.82 -5.60 -2.13
CA ILE A 14 -12.54 -4.32 -2.02
C ILE A 14 -12.75 -3.70 -3.41
N VAL A 15 -11.74 -3.80 -4.27
CA VAL A 15 -11.72 -3.23 -5.62
C VAL A 15 -11.86 -4.36 -6.64
N LYS A 16 -12.66 -4.11 -7.68
CA LYS A 16 -12.93 -5.09 -8.74
C LYS A 16 -11.63 -5.50 -9.45
N LYS A 17 -11.54 -6.78 -9.83
CA LYS A 17 -10.45 -7.29 -10.67
C LYS A 17 -10.36 -6.53 -12.00
N ASN A 18 -9.14 -6.23 -12.46
CA ASN A 18 -8.88 -5.54 -13.73
C ASN A 18 -9.69 -4.25 -13.94
N SER A 19 -9.90 -3.44 -12.89
CA SER A 19 -10.66 -2.18 -12.99
C SER A 19 -9.81 -0.93 -12.94
N CYS A 20 -8.55 -1.03 -12.51
CA CYS A 20 -7.64 0.11 -12.39
C CYS A 20 -6.71 0.20 -13.61
N ASP A 21 -6.67 1.36 -14.26
CA ASP A 21 -5.70 1.65 -15.32
C ASP A 21 -4.35 2.11 -14.74
N VAL A 22 -4.40 2.93 -13.69
CA VAL A 22 -3.23 3.46 -12.99
C VAL A 22 -3.44 3.36 -11.48
N MET A 23 -2.42 2.91 -10.77
CA MET A 23 -2.33 2.96 -9.32
C MET A 23 -1.23 3.92 -8.92
N VAL A 24 -1.57 4.91 -8.10
CA VAL A 24 -0.61 5.87 -7.55
C VAL A 24 -0.59 5.70 -6.04
N SER A 25 0.58 5.47 -5.47
CA SER A 25 0.76 5.31 -4.03
C SER A 25 1.97 6.10 -3.56
N ASP A 26 1.82 6.74 -2.41
CA ASP A 26 2.93 7.21 -1.61
C ASP A 26 3.21 6.15 -0.54
N LEU A 27 4.40 5.53 -0.57
CA LEU A 27 4.73 4.48 0.38
C LEU A 27 5.07 5.11 1.74
N PRO A 28 4.81 4.41 2.86
CA PRO A 28 5.09 4.96 4.18
C PRO A 28 6.59 5.21 4.36
N TYR A 29 7.02 6.46 4.24
CA TYR A 29 8.42 6.87 4.30
C TYR A 29 8.90 7.03 5.74
N GLY A 30 8.80 5.99 6.56
CA GLY A 30 9.53 5.83 7.83
C GLY A 30 9.51 6.97 8.86
N VAL A 31 8.63 7.98 8.75
CA VAL A 31 8.63 9.12 9.67
C VAL A 31 8.15 8.65 11.03
N GLN A 32 9.11 8.39 11.91
CA GLN A 32 8.87 8.26 13.33
C GLN A 32 8.41 9.61 13.86
N HIS A 33 7.09 9.84 13.89
CA HIS A 33 6.52 10.77 14.84
C HIS A 33 6.72 10.16 16.23
N GLY A 34 7.91 10.37 16.79
CA GLY A 34 8.30 9.85 18.08
C GLY A 34 7.44 10.46 19.18
N SER A 35 6.37 9.75 19.57
CA SER A 35 5.88 9.87 20.94
C SER A 35 6.91 9.18 21.84
N LYS A 36 7.61 9.97 22.65
CA LYS A 36 8.75 9.57 23.51
C LYS A 36 8.48 8.43 24.50
N ASN A 37 7.26 7.85 24.52
CA ASN A 37 6.81 6.88 25.53
C ASN A 37 6.41 5.50 24.97
N ALA A 38 6.53 5.23 23.67
CA ALA A 38 6.27 3.89 23.14
C ALA A 38 7.51 3.00 23.31
N LYS A 39 7.51 2.13 24.33
CA LYS A 39 8.55 1.11 24.57
C LYS A 39 8.63 0.02 23.48
N ASP A 40 7.83 0.11 22.43
CA ASP A 40 7.91 -0.75 21.24
C ASP A 40 8.54 0.03 20.08
N THR A 41 9.87 -0.06 19.98
CA THR A 41 10.68 0.45 18.87
C THR A 41 10.52 -0.35 17.57
N LYS A 42 9.48 -1.20 17.46
CA LYS A 42 9.19 -2.02 16.27
C LYS A 42 8.12 -1.37 15.39
N MET A 43 8.33 -0.16 14.88
CA MET A 43 7.38 0.42 13.91
C MET A 43 8.05 1.25 12.81
N ALA A 44 8.95 0.61 12.08
CA ALA A 44 9.11 0.92 10.66
C ALA A 44 9.14 -0.42 9.92
N ARG A 45 8.00 -0.84 9.36
CA ARG A 45 8.06 -1.85 8.28
C ARG A 45 8.75 -1.17 7.12
N SER A 46 9.70 -1.87 6.50
CA SER A 46 10.37 -1.32 5.33
C SER A 46 9.32 -1.00 4.26
N PRO A 47 9.37 0.17 3.59
CA PRO A 47 8.50 0.46 2.46
C PRO A 47 8.54 -0.66 1.41
N LEU A 48 9.71 -1.29 1.24
CA LEU A 48 9.91 -2.40 0.32
C LEU A 48 9.23 -3.69 0.80
N GLU A 49 9.33 -4.03 2.09
CA GLU A 49 8.63 -5.20 2.66
C GLU A 49 7.11 -5.05 2.49
N LEU A 50 6.57 -3.86 2.76
CA LEU A 50 5.15 -3.60 2.53
C LEU A 50 4.79 -3.76 1.05
N LEU A 51 5.63 -3.24 0.14
CA LEU A 51 5.39 -3.34 -1.29
C LEU A 51 5.42 -4.81 -1.75
N GLU A 52 6.38 -5.60 -1.29
CA GLU A 52 6.46 -7.04 -1.57
C GLU A 52 5.19 -7.78 -1.15
N GLU A 53 4.65 -7.47 0.02
CA GLU A 53 3.39 -8.07 0.51
C GLU A 53 2.15 -7.59 -0.26
N ALA A 54 2.13 -6.34 -0.71
CA ALA A 54 0.95 -5.72 -1.31
C ALA A 54 0.83 -5.95 -2.83
N LEU A 55 1.97 -6.04 -3.54
CA LEU A 55 2.02 -6.17 -5.00
C LEU A 55 1.14 -7.29 -5.58
N PRO A 56 1.05 -8.50 -4.97
CA PRO A 56 0.19 -9.57 -5.49
C PRO A 56 -1.29 -9.18 -5.54
N ALA A 57 -1.79 -8.46 -4.53
CA ALA A 57 -3.18 -7.98 -4.49
C ALA A 57 -3.39 -6.79 -5.43
N TRP A 58 -2.41 -5.88 -5.50
CA TRP A 58 -2.44 -4.73 -6.41
C TRP A 58 -2.52 -5.15 -7.87
N LYS A 59 -1.73 -6.16 -8.24
CA LYS A 59 -1.73 -6.73 -9.60
C LYS A 59 -3.09 -7.29 -10.01
N GLN A 60 -3.89 -7.81 -9.07
CA GLN A 60 -5.21 -8.37 -9.39
C GLN A 60 -6.23 -7.29 -9.80
N VAL A 61 -6.11 -6.08 -9.25
CA VAL A 61 -7.05 -4.99 -9.51
C VAL A 61 -6.63 -4.13 -10.71
N LEU A 62 -5.36 -4.21 -11.12
CA LEU A 62 -4.83 -3.57 -12.31
C LEU A 62 -5.26 -4.27 -13.60
N LYS A 63 -5.60 -3.50 -14.62
CA LYS A 63 -5.81 -3.99 -15.97
C LYS A 63 -4.49 -4.50 -16.57
N PRO A 64 -4.54 -5.42 -17.56
CA PRO A 64 -3.38 -5.71 -18.40
C PRO A 64 -2.80 -4.40 -18.97
N LYS A 65 -1.47 -4.25 -18.89
CA LYS A 65 -0.74 -3.01 -19.26
C LYS A 65 -1.02 -1.78 -18.37
N GLY A 66 -1.73 -1.94 -17.26
CA GLY A 66 -1.87 -0.89 -16.25
C GLY A 66 -0.54 -0.57 -15.58
N ALA A 67 -0.44 0.63 -15.03
CA ALA A 67 0.79 1.16 -14.43
C ALA A 67 0.67 1.31 -12.91
N ILE A 68 1.79 1.13 -12.22
CA ILE A 68 1.96 1.49 -10.81
C ILE A 68 3.01 2.59 -10.75
N VAL A 69 2.69 3.67 -10.03
CA VAL A 69 3.62 4.74 -9.70
C VAL A 69 3.72 4.81 -8.19
N THR A 70 4.91 4.58 -7.64
CA THR A 70 5.20 4.65 -6.21
C THR A 70 6.19 5.77 -5.92
N PHE A 71 5.95 6.49 -4.83
CA PHE A 71 6.91 7.41 -4.22
C PHE A 71 7.47 6.75 -2.94
N VAL A 72 8.74 6.99 -2.64
CA VAL A 72 9.47 6.49 -1.46
C VAL A 72 10.11 7.63 -0.69
#